data_AF-A0A2H1GTK2-F1
#
_entry.id   AF-A0A2H1GTK2-F1
#
_cell.length_a   1.000
_cell.length_b   1.000
_cell.length_c   1.000
_cell.angle_alpha   90.00
_cell.angle_beta   90.00
_cell.angle_gamma   90.00
#
_symmetry.space_group_name_H-M   'P 1'
#
loop_
_entity.id
_entity.type
_entity.pdbx_description
1 polymer ?
#
loop_
_entity_poly.entity_id
_entity_poly.type
_entity_poly.pdbx_seq_one_letter_code
_entity_poly.pdbx_strand_id
1 'polypeptide(L)'
;MFSFQSRLLVCFLGLTAAASTTNKDALAVRTSTGIFTGQLNHTYPNVREFFSVPYGQDTAGKNRLQPPLAVPRSSEEIDATKYPPLCPQYVSSKRSIRTEEIPQFVPYSGASNLTAGISAPFASEDYLKLAIWTPANATPNSHLPVVLFWTGGGFESLTASDTTRAIFTLVAKGVGCDFPNDATAELVCMQNVDYNKIITFIGRYQSSGQKPSIKFGTETDDKIVFSTYTERYQQGLLARVPTIFSSTANEGGTLATFDPDHPLQGVNQTAANDFTISFLCGAAKSAALRNGLGLPRYRYQYAGNWTNQSPLPFMGAYHASDLTMLFGTYADGVGPSSPLEVETSEKMEDLLLAFVRDPWHGLTRSSWPAYDPKAENGGTVLRFGADGKAVQQLGAHDVEAICSGKGTYNPSP
;
A
#
# COMPACT_ATOMS: atom_id res chain seq x y z
N MET A 1 -69.20 68.00 3.60
CA MET A 1 -69.91 66.74 3.32
C MET A 1 -68.84 65.70 2.98
N PHE A 2 -68.77 64.59 3.73
CA PHE A 2 -67.89 63.41 3.55
C PHE A 2 -66.38 63.66 3.74
N SER A 3 -65.55 62.77 4.27
CA SER A 3 -65.67 61.53 5.06
C SER A 3 -64.22 61.20 5.46
N PHE A 4 -64.00 60.80 6.71
CA PHE A 4 -62.74 60.18 7.15
C PHE A 4 -62.49 58.88 6.36
N GLN A 5 -61.25 58.64 5.92
CA GLN A 5 -60.70 57.28 5.81
C GLN A 5 -59.17 57.25 6.03
N SER A 6 -58.79 56.43 7.01
CA SER A 6 -57.44 56.00 7.37
C SER A 6 -56.70 55.35 6.20
N ARG A 7 -55.38 55.56 6.15
CA ARG A 7 -54.47 54.66 5.44
C ARG A 7 -53.49 54.06 6.44
N LEU A 8 -53.64 52.76 6.67
CA LEU A 8 -52.71 51.90 7.40
C LEU A 8 -51.35 51.88 6.67
N LEU A 9 -50.28 52.07 7.44
CA LEU A 9 -48.90 51.84 7.01
C LEU A 9 -48.59 50.35 7.24
N VAL A 10 -48.50 49.56 6.17
CA VAL A 10 -48.07 48.15 6.25
C VAL A 10 -46.54 48.13 6.13
N CYS A 11 -45.86 47.94 7.26
CA CYS A 11 -44.43 47.61 7.29
C CYS A 11 -44.24 46.18 6.75
N PHE A 12 -43.69 46.05 5.55
CA PHE A 12 -43.11 44.80 5.09
C PHE A 12 -41.79 44.58 5.84
N LEU A 13 -41.84 43.83 6.95
CA LEU A 13 -40.68 43.15 7.50
C LEU A 13 -40.25 42.09 6.48
N GLY A 14 -39.22 42.40 5.70
CA GLY A 14 -38.54 41.42 4.88
C GLY A 14 -37.93 40.36 5.78
N LEU A 15 -38.54 39.18 5.84
CA LEU A 15 -37.86 37.98 6.29
C LEU A 15 -36.71 37.73 5.31
N THR A 16 -35.50 38.09 5.72
CA THR A 16 -34.30 37.51 5.12
C THR A 16 -34.33 36.03 5.46
N ALA A 17 -34.73 35.20 4.50
CA ALA A 17 -34.48 33.77 4.57
C ALA A 17 -32.96 33.60 4.74
N ALA A 18 -32.53 33.16 5.92
CA ALA A 18 -31.17 32.69 6.10
C ALA A 18 -30.97 31.58 5.08
N ALA A 19 -30.16 31.84 4.06
CA ALA A 19 -29.72 30.80 3.15
C ALA A 19 -29.10 29.71 4.02
N SER A 20 -29.73 28.54 4.03
CA SER A 20 -29.10 27.32 4.54
C SER A 20 -27.78 27.18 3.79
N THR A 21 -26.68 27.51 4.46
CA THR A 21 -25.33 27.22 3.98
C THR A 21 -25.29 25.72 3.77
N THR A 22 -25.38 25.31 2.52
CA THR A 22 -25.48 23.93 2.11
C THR A 22 -24.33 23.12 2.72
N ASN A 23 -24.62 21.89 3.16
CA ASN A 23 -23.70 20.91 3.76
C ASN A 23 -22.32 20.77 3.05
N LYS A 24 -22.21 21.26 1.81
CA LYS A 24 -20.97 21.34 1.02
C LYS A 24 -19.90 22.25 1.63
N ASP A 25 -20.26 23.43 2.16
CA ASP A 25 -19.27 24.36 2.75
C ASP A 25 -18.58 23.77 3.98
N ALA A 26 -19.31 22.95 4.75
CA ALA A 26 -18.77 22.27 5.93
C ALA A 26 -17.77 21.14 5.58
N LEU A 27 -17.83 20.62 4.35
CA LEU A 27 -17.00 19.51 3.85
C LEU A 27 -15.84 19.98 2.96
N ALA A 28 -15.78 21.26 2.64
CA ALA A 28 -14.70 21.87 1.88
C ALA A 28 -13.48 22.18 2.77
N VAL A 29 -12.28 21.88 2.27
CA VAL A 29 -11.01 22.19 2.92
C VAL A 29 -10.11 22.95 1.95
N ARG A 30 -9.70 24.16 2.36
CA ARG A 30 -8.74 24.99 1.61
C ARG A 30 -7.32 24.53 1.93
N THR A 31 -6.53 24.27 0.88
CA THR A 31 -5.09 23.99 0.96
C THR A 31 -4.32 25.01 0.11
N SER A 32 -3.02 24.79 -0.08
CA SER A 32 -2.20 25.63 -0.99
C SER A 32 -2.42 25.30 -2.48
N THR A 33 -3.01 24.15 -2.79
CA THR A 33 -3.17 23.61 -4.15
C THR A 33 -4.62 23.56 -4.62
N GLY A 34 -5.56 24.07 -3.83
CA GLY A 34 -6.98 24.12 -4.18
C GLY A 34 -7.90 24.13 -2.95
N ILE A 35 -9.20 24.05 -3.21
CA ILE A 35 -10.25 23.89 -2.22
C ILE A 35 -10.94 22.55 -2.53
N PHE A 36 -10.75 21.57 -1.66
CA PHE A 36 -11.23 20.20 -1.90
C PHE A 36 -12.51 19.96 -1.12
N THR A 37 -13.58 19.56 -1.82
CA THR A 37 -14.84 19.14 -1.20
C THR A 37 -14.88 17.62 -1.10
N GLY A 38 -14.89 17.10 0.12
CA GLY A 38 -15.03 15.66 0.39
C GLY A 38 -16.47 15.25 0.67
N GLN A 39 -16.63 14.07 1.27
CA GLN A 39 -17.92 13.55 1.74
C GLN A 39 -17.79 12.91 3.13
N LEU A 40 -18.92 12.56 3.74
CA LEU A 40 -18.93 11.69 4.92
C LEU A 40 -19.00 10.24 4.44
N ASN A 41 -18.23 9.38 5.09
CA ASN A 41 -18.27 7.96 4.81
C ASN A 41 -19.65 7.40 5.19
N HIS A 42 -20.22 6.58 4.32
CA HIS A 42 -21.58 6.05 4.49
C HIS A 42 -21.69 5.08 5.68
N THR A 43 -20.69 4.20 5.83
CA THR A 43 -20.64 3.18 6.90
C THR A 43 -20.19 3.79 8.23
N TYR A 44 -19.24 4.74 8.17
CA TYR A 44 -18.66 5.41 9.32
C TYR A 44 -18.96 6.92 9.25
N PRO A 45 -20.18 7.37 9.61
CA PRO A 45 -20.61 8.75 9.41
C PRO A 45 -19.79 9.81 10.17
N ASN A 46 -18.98 9.37 11.13
CA ASN A 46 -18.02 10.22 11.85
C ASN A 46 -16.67 10.35 11.13
N VAL A 47 -16.55 9.83 9.91
CA VAL A 47 -15.34 9.91 9.08
C VAL A 47 -15.67 10.76 7.86
N ARG A 48 -14.80 11.75 7.59
CA ARG A 48 -14.78 12.52 6.36
C ARG A 48 -13.72 11.93 5.43
N GLU A 49 -14.04 11.84 4.14
CA GLU A 49 -13.19 11.24 3.13
C GLU A 49 -13.02 12.14 1.90
N PHE A 50 -11.79 12.14 1.37
CA PHE A 50 -11.37 12.85 0.17
C PHE A 50 -10.52 11.88 -0.66
N PHE A 51 -10.95 11.51 -1.86
CA PHE A 51 -10.30 10.42 -2.61
C PHE A 51 -9.30 10.88 -3.67
N SER A 52 -9.45 12.10 -4.21
CA SER A 52 -8.66 12.56 -5.37
C SER A 52 -7.92 13.88 -5.11
N VAL A 53 -7.07 13.89 -4.07
CA VAL A 53 -6.26 15.07 -3.74
C VAL A 53 -4.88 14.96 -4.42
N PRO A 54 -4.53 15.83 -5.39
CA PRO A 54 -3.27 15.71 -6.12
C PRO A 54 -2.06 16.03 -5.24
N TYR A 55 -1.02 15.20 -5.35
CA TYR A 55 0.31 15.44 -4.74
C TYR A 55 1.42 15.63 -5.79
N GLY A 56 1.13 15.39 -7.06
CA GLY A 56 1.99 15.70 -8.19
C GLY A 56 1.19 16.11 -9.43
N GLN A 57 1.88 16.69 -10.42
CA GLN A 57 1.28 17.00 -11.73
C GLN A 57 1.07 15.73 -12.56
N ASP A 58 0.26 15.85 -13.60
CA ASP A 58 0.09 14.84 -14.65
C ASP A 58 1.45 14.38 -15.19
N THR A 59 1.63 13.06 -15.26
CA THR A 59 2.87 12.43 -15.71
C THR A 59 2.90 12.18 -17.22
N ALA A 60 1.86 12.55 -17.98
CA ALA A 60 1.79 12.35 -19.42
C ALA A 60 2.79 13.19 -20.24
N GLY A 61 2.98 12.80 -21.50
CA GLY A 61 3.75 13.55 -22.49
C GLY A 61 5.20 13.80 -22.06
N LYS A 62 5.65 15.06 -22.08
CA LYS A 62 7.03 15.44 -21.72
C LYS A 62 7.40 15.13 -20.26
N ASN A 63 6.41 14.93 -19.38
CA ASN A 63 6.63 14.56 -17.99
C ASN A 63 6.82 13.05 -17.82
N ARG A 64 6.49 12.24 -18.83
CA ARG A 64 6.60 10.79 -18.74
C ARG A 64 8.06 10.39 -18.62
N LEU A 65 8.35 9.43 -17.74
CA LEU A 65 9.70 8.97 -17.43
C LEU A 65 10.63 10.07 -16.87
N GLN A 66 10.05 11.15 -16.32
CA GLN A 66 10.77 12.22 -15.62
C GLN A 66 10.42 12.22 -14.13
N PRO A 67 11.25 12.85 -13.28
CA PRO A 67 10.89 13.11 -11.89
C PRO A 67 9.54 13.86 -11.79
N PRO A 68 8.70 13.54 -10.78
CA PRO A 68 7.40 14.18 -10.63
C PRO A 68 7.54 15.67 -10.34
N LEU A 69 6.61 16.46 -10.88
CA LEU A 69 6.53 17.91 -10.63
C LEU A 69 5.51 18.21 -9.53
N ALA A 70 5.80 19.23 -8.72
CA ALA A 70 4.90 19.67 -7.66
C ALA A 70 3.62 20.30 -8.23
N VAL A 71 2.48 20.08 -7.58
CA VAL A 71 1.20 20.71 -7.95
C VAL A 71 1.31 22.23 -7.78
N PRO A 72 0.96 23.03 -8.80
CA PRO A 72 0.96 24.49 -8.68
C PRO A 72 0.00 24.97 -7.59
N ARG A 73 0.28 26.16 -7.05
CA ARG A 73 -0.68 26.80 -6.15
C ARG A 73 -1.96 27.14 -6.91
N SER A 74 -3.10 26.88 -6.29
CA SER A 74 -4.41 27.12 -6.90
C SER A 74 -5.44 27.48 -5.83
N SER A 75 -6.51 28.13 -6.27
CA SER A 75 -7.72 28.38 -5.49
C SER A 75 -8.96 27.75 -6.13
N GLU A 76 -8.77 26.84 -7.08
CA GLU A 76 -9.85 26.11 -7.73
C GLU A 76 -10.59 25.21 -6.73
N GLU A 77 -11.91 25.10 -6.93
CA GLU A 77 -12.76 24.18 -6.18
C GLU A 77 -12.78 22.81 -6.88
N ILE A 78 -12.41 21.78 -6.14
CA ILE A 78 -12.23 20.42 -6.65
C ILE A 78 -13.14 19.48 -5.88
N ASP A 79 -13.95 18.71 -6.61
CA ASP A 79 -14.73 17.61 -6.07
C ASP A 79 -13.82 16.40 -5.82
N ALA A 80 -13.57 16.10 -4.55
CA ALA A 80 -12.74 14.99 -4.10
C ALA A 80 -13.57 13.77 -3.67
N THR A 81 -14.83 13.65 -4.10
CA THR A 81 -15.71 12.53 -3.74
C THR A 81 -15.58 11.31 -4.66
N LYS A 82 -14.79 11.42 -5.73
CA LYS A 82 -14.56 10.35 -6.70
C LYS A 82 -13.17 9.78 -6.54
N TYR A 83 -13.06 8.45 -6.62
CA TYR A 83 -11.78 7.78 -6.64
C TYR A 83 -10.91 8.25 -7.82
N PRO A 84 -9.59 8.38 -7.62
CA PRO A 84 -8.68 8.76 -8.69
C PRO A 84 -8.49 7.59 -9.66
N PRO A 85 -8.08 7.85 -10.90
CA PRO A 85 -7.64 6.78 -11.78
C PRO A 85 -6.41 6.09 -11.19
N LEU A 86 -6.26 4.80 -11.48
CA LEU A 86 -5.06 4.04 -11.12
C LEU A 86 -3.90 4.37 -12.07
N CYS A 87 -2.67 4.05 -11.64
CA CYS A 87 -1.50 4.08 -12.52
C CYS A 87 -1.70 3.11 -13.71
N PRO A 88 -1.17 3.42 -14.91
CA PRO A 88 -1.18 2.49 -16.03
C PRO A 88 -0.49 1.17 -15.66
N GLN A 89 -1.23 0.07 -15.76
CA GLN A 89 -0.77 -1.26 -15.40
C GLN A 89 -1.48 -2.33 -16.21
N TYR A 90 -0.87 -3.50 -16.34
CA TYR A 90 -1.39 -4.60 -17.14
C TYR A 90 -2.25 -5.54 -16.29
N VAL A 91 -3.49 -5.77 -16.73
CA VAL A 91 -4.32 -6.86 -16.22
C VAL A 91 -3.86 -8.13 -16.92
N SER A 92 -3.12 -8.97 -16.19
CA SER A 92 -2.50 -10.21 -16.70
C SER A 92 -3.51 -11.10 -17.41
N SER A 93 -3.10 -11.86 -18.42
CA SER A 93 -3.92 -12.96 -18.97
C SER A 93 -3.66 -14.30 -18.25
N LYS A 94 -2.69 -14.35 -17.34
CA LYS A 94 -2.33 -15.54 -16.58
C LYS A 94 -3.15 -15.60 -15.30
N ARG A 95 -3.85 -16.71 -15.11
CA ARG A 95 -4.46 -17.09 -13.83
C ARG A 95 -3.37 -17.26 -12.77
N SER A 96 -3.65 -16.82 -11.56
CA SER A 96 -2.74 -16.89 -10.41
C SER A 96 -3.56 -17.08 -9.13
N ILE A 97 -2.91 -17.48 -8.03
CA ILE A 97 -3.59 -17.61 -6.74
C ILE A 97 -4.34 -16.32 -6.35
N ARG A 98 -3.82 -15.14 -6.74
CA ARG A 98 -4.49 -13.86 -6.48
C ARG A 98 -5.74 -13.63 -7.31
N THR A 99 -5.80 -14.12 -8.55
CA THR A 99 -6.99 -13.94 -9.40
C THR A 99 -8.05 -14.99 -9.11
N GLU A 100 -7.63 -16.20 -8.71
CA GLU A 100 -8.54 -17.34 -8.51
C GLU A 100 -9.08 -17.41 -7.08
N GLU A 101 -8.23 -17.19 -6.07
CA GLU A 101 -8.55 -17.54 -4.68
C GLU A 101 -8.70 -16.32 -3.77
N ILE A 102 -7.92 -15.25 -4.04
CA ILE A 102 -7.93 -14.02 -3.24
C ILE A 102 -8.08 -12.74 -4.10
N PRO A 103 -9.16 -12.66 -4.90
CA PRO A 103 -9.37 -11.58 -5.87
C PRO A 103 -9.48 -10.18 -5.24
N GLN A 104 -9.77 -10.08 -3.93
CA GLN A 104 -9.83 -8.82 -3.20
C GLN A 104 -8.51 -8.04 -3.19
N PHE A 105 -7.37 -8.69 -3.47
CA PHE A 105 -6.06 -8.05 -3.57
C PHE A 105 -5.67 -7.62 -5.00
N VAL A 106 -6.55 -7.80 -6.00
CA VAL A 106 -6.23 -7.55 -7.41
C VAL A 106 -6.99 -6.34 -7.95
N PRO A 107 -6.29 -5.25 -8.35
CA PRO A 107 -6.94 -4.14 -9.03
C PRO A 107 -7.27 -4.52 -10.48
N TYR A 108 -8.54 -4.76 -10.80
CA TYR A 108 -8.99 -5.04 -12.18
C TYR A 108 -9.33 -3.78 -12.98
N SER A 109 -9.46 -2.62 -12.31
CA SER A 109 -9.48 -1.28 -12.92
C SER A 109 -10.42 -1.12 -14.13
N GLY A 110 -11.62 -1.70 -14.07
CA GLY A 110 -12.61 -1.62 -15.16
C GLY A 110 -12.45 -2.64 -16.28
N ALA A 111 -11.50 -3.57 -16.17
CA ALA A 111 -11.40 -4.71 -17.09
C ALA A 111 -12.63 -5.62 -16.97
N SER A 112 -12.92 -6.36 -18.04
CA SER A 112 -14.07 -7.28 -18.12
C SER A 112 -13.95 -8.47 -17.16
N ASN A 113 -12.74 -8.86 -16.79
CA ASN A 113 -12.44 -9.88 -15.78
C ASN A 113 -11.00 -9.71 -15.24
N LEU A 114 -10.65 -10.50 -14.22
CA LEU A 114 -9.35 -10.47 -13.53
C LEU A 114 -8.18 -10.96 -14.39
N THR A 115 -8.45 -11.61 -15.52
CA THR A 115 -7.43 -12.20 -16.41
C THR A 115 -7.55 -11.67 -17.84
N ALA A 116 -7.93 -10.41 -18.02
CA ALA A 116 -8.34 -9.87 -19.31
C ALA A 116 -7.21 -9.74 -20.35
N GLY A 117 -5.94 -9.72 -19.94
CA GLY A 117 -4.81 -9.62 -20.86
C GLY A 117 -4.70 -8.26 -21.58
N ILE A 118 -5.05 -7.18 -20.88
CA ILE A 118 -5.15 -5.82 -21.43
C ILE A 118 -4.55 -4.78 -20.48
N SER A 119 -4.21 -3.60 -21.01
CA SER A 119 -3.98 -2.42 -20.19
C SER A 119 -5.26 -2.05 -19.42
N ALA A 120 -5.10 -1.69 -18.14
CA ALA A 120 -6.19 -1.31 -17.23
C ALA A 120 -7.06 -0.17 -17.81
N PRO A 121 -8.36 -0.41 -18.10
CA PRO A 121 -9.20 0.58 -18.80
C PRO A 121 -9.44 1.90 -18.08
N PHE A 122 -9.50 1.88 -16.73
CA PHE A 122 -9.70 3.08 -15.91
C PHE A 122 -8.40 3.67 -15.36
N ALA A 123 -7.25 3.24 -15.88
CA ALA A 123 -5.98 3.87 -15.57
C ALA A 123 -5.80 5.17 -16.37
N SER A 124 -5.01 6.09 -15.82
CA SER A 124 -4.62 7.36 -16.44
C SER A 124 -3.18 7.68 -16.07
N GLU A 125 -2.53 8.58 -16.80
CA GLU A 125 -1.22 9.14 -16.42
C GLU A 125 -1.32 10.30 -15.41
N ASP A 126 -2.51 10.83 -15.18
CA ASP A 126 -2.82 11.76 -14.08
C ASP A 126 -3.26 11.00 -12.82
N TYR A 127 -2.36 10.20 -12.26
CA TYR A 127 -2.65 9.29 -11.13
C TYR A 127 -1.99 9.68 -9.81
N LEU A 128 -1.18 10.76 -9.76
CA LEU A 128 -0.48 11.19 -8.54
C LEU A 128 -1.45 11.88 -7.55
N LYS A 129 -2.36 11.10 -6.99
CA LYS A 129 -3.42 11.52 -6.07
C LYS A 129 -3.38 10.73 -4.75
N LEU A 130 -3.85 11.36 -3.68
CA LEU A 130 -4.04 10.76 -2.35
C LEU A 130 -5.52 10.61 -2.05
N ALA A 131 -5.84 9.51 -1.39
CA ALA A 131 -7.06 9.36 -0.62
C ALA A 131 -6.78 9.62 0.87
N ILE A 132 -7.66 10.36 1.53
CA ILE A 132 -7.51 10.87 2.89
C ILE A 132 -8.81 10.59 3.65
N TRP A 133 -8.70 9.91 4.79
CA TRP A 133 -9.76 9.73 5.76
C TRP A 133 -9.41 10.46 7.05
N THR A 134 -10.37 11.17 7.64
CA THR A 134 -10.14 11.98 8.85
C THR A 134 -11.41 12.03 9.70
N PRO A 135 -11.33 12.16 11.04
CA PRO A 135 -12.52 12.37 11.85
C PRO A 135 -13.32 13.59 11.38
N ALA A 136 -14.64 13.47 11.29
CA ALA A 136 -15.51 14.50 10.74
C ALA A 136 -15.46 15.83 11.52
N ASN A 137 -15.09 15.75 12.80
CA ASN A 137 -14.93 16.88 13.72
C ASN A 137 -13.47 17.35 13.89
N ALA A 138 -12.52 16.81 13.11
CA ALA A 138 -11.14 17.26 13.16
C ALA A 138 -11.03 18.73 12.74
N THR A 139 -10.23 19.49 13.49
CA THR A 139 -9.96 20.90 13.26
C THR A 139 -8.45 21.12 13.11
N PRO A 140 -7.99 22.29 12.63
CA PRO A 140 -6.57 22.61 12.61
C PRO A 140 -5.86 22.48 13.97
N ASN A 141 -6.60 22.56 15.09
CA ASN A 141 -6.05 22.44 16.44
C ASN A 141 -6.11 21.02 17.01
N SER A 142 -6.63 20.04 16.25
CA SER A 142 -6.78 18.67 16.76
C SER A 142 -5.45 17.91 16.89
N HIS A 143 -4.41 18.32 16.15
CA HIS A 143 -3.06 17.73 16.20
C HIS A 143 -3.03 16.20 16.22
N LEU A 144 -3.93 15.58 15.44
CA LEU A 144 -4.03 14.12 15.37
C LEU A 144 -2.79 13.54 14.66
N PRO A 145 -2.35 12.34 15.06
CA PRO A 145 -1.31 11.65 14.33
C PRO A 145 -1.79 11.28 12.92
N VAL A 146 -0.86 11.26 11.96
CA VAL A 146 -1.15 10.96 10.55
C VAL A 146 -0.46 9.66 10.19
N VAL A 147 -1.23 8.74 9.60
CA VAL A 147 -0.70 7.51 8.99
C VAL A 147 -0.76 7.68 7.48
N LEU A 148 0.38 7.47 6.82
CA LEU A 148 0.46 7.46 5.36
C LEU A 148 0.78 6.04 4.90
N PHE A 149 -0.15 5.44 4.17
CA PHE A 149 0.01 4.12 3.60
C PHE A 149 0.57 4.20 2.17
N TRP A 150 1.69 3.52 1.93
CA TRP A 150 2.20 3.27 0.59
C TRP A 150 1.85 1.85 0.18
N THR A 151 1.12 1.72 -0.92
CA THR A 151 0.74 0.42 -1.46
C THR A 151 1.98 -0.36 -1.92
N GLY A 152 1.96 -1.66 -1.70
CA GLY A 152 2.92 -2.59 -2.30
C GLY A 152 2.63 -2.83 -3.79
N GLY A 153 2.98 -4.02 -4.27
CA GLY A 153 2.80 -4.42 -5.67
C GLY A 153 4.08 -4.92 -6.35
N GLY A 154 5.22 -4.89 -5.63
CA GLY A 154 6.48 -5.50 -6.08
C GLY A 154 7.20 -4.77 -7.23
N PHE A 155 6.73 -3.58 -7.62
CA PHE A 155 7.03 -2.98 -8.93
C PHE A 155 6.73 -3.99 -10.06
N GLU A 156 7.29 -3.83 -11.27
CA GLU A 156 7.33 -4.98 -12.17
C GLU A 156 8.33 -6.04 -11.66
N SER A 157 9.39 -5.63 -10.92
CA SER A 157 10.22 -6.52 -10.11
C SER A 157 11.09 -5.77 -9.08
N LEU A 158 11.13 -6.27 -7.83
CA LEU A 158 11.96 -5.74 -6.72
C LEU A 158 13.49 -5.95 -6.90
N THR A 159 13.92 -6.74 -7.88
CA THR A 159 15.33 -7.12 -8.10
C THR A 159 15.77 -7.00 -9.57
N ALA A 160 15.09 -6.18 -10.35
CA ALA A 160 15.53 -5.91 -11.72
C ALA A 160 16.80 -5.05 -11.71
N SER A 161 17.89 -5.57 -12.30
CA SER A 161 19.02 -4.74 -12.71
C SER A 161 19.13 -4.80 -14.24
N ASP A 162 18.97 -3.66 -14.90
CA ASP A 162 19.20 -3.47 -16.33
C ASP A 162 20.41 -2.56 -16.55
N THR A 163 21.58 -3.03 -16.11
CA THR A 163 22.83 -2.25 -16.14
C THR A 163 23.25 -1.85 -17.56
N THR A 164 22.82 -2.60 -18.57
CA THR A 164 23.04 -2.30 -19.99
C THR A 164 21.96 -1.40 -20.60
N ARG A 165 20.87 -1.13 -19.87
CA ARG A 165 19.69 -0.36 -20.34
C ARG A 165 18.99 -1.00 -21.54
N ALA A 166 19.20 -2.31 -21.72
CA ALA A 166 18.72 -3.06 -22.87
C ALA A 166 17.23 -3.40 -22.77
N ILE A 167 16.68 -3.51 -21.56
CA ILE A 167 15.25 -3.79 -21.35
C ILE A 167 14.41 -2.58 -21.76
N PHE A 168 14.83 -1.37 -21.42
CA PHE A 168 14.16 -0.16 -21.90
C PHE A 168 14.17 -0.10 -23.45
N THR A 169 15.34 -0.33 -24.06
CA THR A 169 15.50 -0.35 -25.51
C THR A 169 14.64 -1.45 -26.17
N LEU A 170 14.53 -2.63 -25.56
CA LEU A 170 13.68 -3.73 -26.05
C LEU A 170 12.21 -3.31 -26.11
N VAL A 171 11.72 -2.66 -25.04
CA VAL A 171 10.34 -2.14 -24.99
C VAL A 171 10.15 -1.04 -26.02
N ALA A 172 11.09 -0.10 -26.12
CA ALA A 172 11.03 0.99 -27.08
C ALA A 172 10.89 0.49 -28.52
N LYS A 173 11.75 -0.45 -28.94
CA LYS A 173 11.65 -1.11 -30.25
C LYS A 173 10.32 -1.83 -30.43
N GLY A 174 9.84 -2.51 -29.40
CA GLY A 174 8.56 -3.23 -29.39
C GLY A 174 7.34 -2.37 -29.68
N VAL A 175 7.42 -1.06 -29.42
CA VAL A 175 6.35 -0.09 -29.68
C VAL A 175 6.67 0.88 -30.83
N GLY A 176 7.73 0.61 -31.60
CA GLY A 176 8.11 1.38 -32.79
C GLY A 176 9.07 2.55 -32.55
N CYS A 177 9.66 2.65 -31.36
CA CYS A 177 10.74 3.60 -31.04
C CYS A 177 12.10 2.91 -31.17
N ASP A 178 12.66 2.86 -32.38
CA ASP A 178 13.98 2.26 -32.65
C ASP A 178 15.01 3.34 -33.01
N PHE A 179 15.76 3.79 -32.00
CA PHE A 179 16.79 4.84 -32.14
C PHE A 179 18.13 4.35 -31.57
N PRO A 180 18.80 3.38 -32.23
CA PRO A 180 19.91 2.63 -31.65
C PRO A 180 21.14 3.47 -31.25
N ASN A 181 21.25 4.69 -31.76
CA ASN A 181 22.36 5.61 -31.48
C ASN A 181 21.89 6.96 -30.92
N ASP A 182 20.62 7.11 -30.55
CA ASP A 182 20.07 8.38 -30.06
C ASP A 182 19.06 8.14 -28.93
N ALA A 183 19.58 8.03 -27.70
CA ALA A 183 18.76 7.84 -26.51
C ALA A 183 17.81 9.01 -26.24
N THR A 184 18.12 10.22 -26.73
CA THR A 184 17.23 11.38 -26.56
C THR A 184 16.02 11.24 -27.49
N ALA A 185 16.26 10.89 -28.75
CA ALA A 185 15.17 10.60 -29.70
C ALA A 185 14.35 9.39 -29.26
N GLU A 186 14.98 8.34 -28.70
CA GLU A 186 14.28 7.18 -28.13
C GLU A 186 13.32 7.60 -27.00
N LEU A 187 13.82 8.38 -26.04
CA LEU A 187 13.01 8.90 -24.93
C LEU A 187 11.87 9.78 -25.43
N VAL A 188 12.15 10.72 -26.32
CA VAL A 188 11.12 11.61 -26.90
C VAL A 188 10.07 10.81 -27.65
N CYS A 189 10.47 9.77 -28.40
CA CYS A 189 9.52 8.86 -29.04
C CYS A 189 8.64 8.16 -27.99
N MET A 190 9.25 7.57 -26.96
CA MET A 190 8.55 6.86 -25.89
C MET A 190 7.58 7.75 -25.09
N GLN A 191 7.88 9.03 -24.92
CA GLN A 191 6.99 10.01 -24.31
C GLN A 191 5.73 10.29 -25.14
N ASN A 192 5.77 10.05 -26.45
CA ASN A 192 4.66 10.30 -27.37
C ASN A 192 3.84 9.04 -27.73
N VAL A 193 4.31 7.85 -27.35
CA VAL A 193 3.56 6.61 -27.54
C VAL A 193 2.32 6.60 -26.64
N ASP A 194 1.19 6.06 -27.08
CA ASP A 194 0.05 5.79 -26.18
C ASP A 194 0.49 4.80 -25.09
N TYR A 195 0.35 5.16 -23.80
CA TYR A 195 0.78 4.31 -22.69
C TYR A 195 0.12 2.92 -22.75
N ASN A 196 -1.09 2.80 -23.29
CA ASN A 196 -1.77 1.51 -23.44
C ASN A 196 -0.99 0.57 -24.37
N LYS A 197 -0.32 1.09 -25.40
CA LYS A 197 0.54 0.28 -26.29
C LYS A 197 1.76 -0.24 -25.55
N ILE A 198 2.39 0.60 -24.72
CA ILE A 198 3.55 0.22 -23.90
C ILE A 198 3.16 -0.87 -22.89
N ILE A 199 2.13 -0.63 -22.09
CA ILE A 199 1.65 -1.55 -21.06
C ILE A 199 1.19 -2.89 -21.69
N THR A 200 0.46 -2.83 -22.80
CA THR A 200 0.01 -4.04 -23.51
C THR A 200 1.19 -4.82 -24.10
N PHE A 201 2.19 -4.14 -24.66
CA PHE A 201 3.40 -4.79 -25.16
C PHE A 201 4.13 -5.54 -24.04
N ILE A 202 4.45 -4.85 -22.94
CA ILE A 202 5.15 -5.42 -21.78
C ILE A 202 4.38 -6.63 -21.24
N GLY A 203 3.09 -6.45 -20.98
CA GLY A 203 2.24 -7.47 -20.39
C GLY A 203 2.10 -8.73 -21.27
N ARG A 204 1.89 -8.56 -22.57
CA ARG A 204 1.81 -9.69 -23.52
C ARG A 204 3.15 -10.39 -23.70
N TYR A 205 4.23 -9.63 -23.77
CA TYR A 205 5.58 -10.18 -23.85
C TYR A 205 5.88 -11.08 -22.64
N GLN A 206 5.65 -10.58 -21.42
CA GLN A 206 5.81 -11.34 -20.18
C GLN A 206 4.87 -12.56 -20.11
N SER A 207 3.60 -12.39 -20.54
CA SER A 207 2.61 -13.46 -20.54
C SER A 207 3.01 -14.60 -21.50
N SER A 208 3.61 -14.28 -22.65
CA SER A 208 4.09 -15.27 -23.61
C SER A 208 5.34 -16.06 -23.16
N GLY A 209 5.99 -15.63 -22.06
CA GLY A 209 7.20 -16.29 -21.56
C GLY A 209 8.48 -15.98 -22.37
N GLN A 210 8.43 -14.98 -23.25
CA GLN A 210 9.58 -14.54 -24.04
C GLN A 210 10.77 -14.08 -23.17
N LYS A 211 11.97 -14.12 -23.76
CA LYS A 211 13.24 -13.79 -23.12
C LYS A 211 14.02 -12.76 -23.95
N PRO A 212 14.77 -11.84 -23.30
CA PRO A 212 14.93 -11.70 -21.85
C PRO A 212 13.64 -11.20 -21.18
N SER A 213 13.39 -11.59 -19.93
CA SER A 213 12.19 -11.14 -19.21
C SER A 213 12.26 -9.63 -18.97
N ILE A 214 11.20 -8.91 -19.37
CA ILE A 214 11.06 -7.48 -19.06
C ILE A 214 10.79 -7.34 -17.56
N LYS A 215 11.59 -6.51 -16.90
CA LYS A 215 11.41 -6.17 -15.49
C LYS A 215 11.88 -4.73 -15.28
N PHE A 216 10.99 -3.86 -14.82
CA PHE A 216 11.36 -2.55 -14.30
C PHE A 216 11.35 -2.56 -12.76
N GLY A 217 12.46 -2.11 -12.19
CA GLY A 217 12.69 -2.06 -10.74
C GLY A 217 13.53 -0.85 -10.38
N THR A 218 13.92 -0.79 -9.12
CA THR A 218 14.82 0.25 -8.63
C THR A 218 16.26 -0.04 -9.03
N GLU A 219 16.93 0.92 -9.65
CA GLU A 219 18.37 0.87 -9.90
C GLU A 219 19.13 1.54 -8.76
N THR A 220 20.32 1.03 -8.46
CA THR A 220 21.20 1.65 -7.46
C THR A 220 21.76 2.96 -8.02
N ASP A 221 21.48 4.06 -7.34
CA ASP A 221 21.94 5.40 -7.70
C ASP A 221 22.76 6.09 -6.59
N ASP A 222 22.90 5.42 -5.43
CA ASP A 222 23.51 5.90 -4.19
C ASP A 222 22.98 7.27 -3.72
N LYS A 223 21.75 7.62 -4.12
CA LYS A 223 21.02 8.82 -3.67
C LYS A 223 19.72 8.45 -2.98
N ILE A 224 18.94 7.59 -3.61
CA ILE A 224 17.65 7.07 -3.12
C ILE A 224 17.80 5.57 -2.83
N VAL A 225 18.48 4.84 -3.70
CA VAL A 225 18.69 3.39 -3.61
C VAL A 225 20.19 3.16 -3.49
N PHE A 226 20.59 2.55 -2.37
CA PHE A 226 22.01 2.44 -2.01
C PHE A 226 22.56 1.05 -2.27
N SER A 227 23.81 1.00 -2.71
CA SER A 227 24.57 -0.25 -2.90
C SER A 227 24.83 -0.99 -1.59
N THR A 228 25.11 -0.27 -0.50
CA THR A 228 25.46 -0.85 0.81
C THR A 228 24.62 -0.29 1.97
N TYR A 229 23.59 -1.03 2.41
CA TYR A 229 22.78 -0.59 3.55
C TYR A 229 23.49 -0.74 4.90
N THR A 230 24.27 -1.81 5.12
CA THR A 230 24.95 -2.07 6.40
C THR A 230 25.88 -0.92 6.82
N GLU A 231 26.69 -0.41 5.89
CA GLU A 231 27.63 0.70 6.15
C GLU A 231 26.87 1.99 6.50
N ARG A 232 25.75 2.25 5.81
CA ARG A 232 24.89 3.39 6.14
C ARG A 232 24.34 3.32 7.56
N TYR A 233 23.95 2.13 8.02
CA TYR A 233 23.57 1.94 9.43
C TYR A 233 24.73 2.24 10.37
N GLN A 234 25.92 1.70 10.11
CA GLN A 234 27.12 1.93 10.94
C GLN A 234 27.52 3.42 11.00
N GLN A 235 27.31 4.16 9.92
CA GLN A 235 27.58 5.60 9.83
C GLN A 235 26.42 6.47 10.35
N GLY A 236 25.29 5.87 10.75
CA GLY A 236 24.12 6.62 11.20
C GLY A 236 23.36 7.36 10.09
N LEU A 237 23.57 7.00 8.82
CA LEU A 237 22.96 7.64 7.64
C LEU A 237 21.55 7.10 7.33
N LEU A 238 20.64 7.27 8.28
CA LEU A 238 19.24 6.82 8.21
C LEU A 238 18.32 7.76 9.00
N ALA A 239 17.01 7.63 8.78
CA ALA A 239 16.03 8.26 9.65
C ALA A 239 16.07 7.64 11.06
N ARG A 240 16.36 8.47 12.08
CA ARG A 240 16.46 8.08 13.49
C ARG A 240 15.09 8.06 14.19
N VAL A 241 14.17 7.27 13.65
CA VAL A 241 12.80 7.12 14.16
C VAL A 241 12.56 5.70 14.70
N PRO A 242 11.65 5.49 15.65
CA PRO A 242 11.22 4.14 16.01
C PRO A 242 10.64 3.38 14.80
N THR A 243 10.75 2.06 14.78
CA THR A 243 10.29 1.26 13.61
C THR A 243 9.77 -0.11 14.03
N ILE A 244 8.63 -0.52 13.45
CA ILE A 244 8.11 -1.89 13.53
C ILE A 244 8.53 -2.62 12.26
N PHE A 245 9.06 -3.83 12.40
CA PHE A 245 9.38 -4.72 11.30
C PHE A 245 8.54 -5.99 11.38
N SER A 246 7.90 -6.36 10.29
CA SER A 246 6.99 -7.49 10.21
C SER A 246 7.47 -8.59 9.30
N SER A 247 6.80 -9.73 9.38
CA SER A 247 6.79 -10.79 8.37
C SER A 247 5.53 -11.62 8.57
N THR A 248 4.98 -12.19 7.51
CA THR A 248 3.95 -13.23 7.62
C THR A 248 4.62 -14.60 7.75
N ALA A 249 3.95 -15.58 8.38
CA ALA A 249 4.53 -16.90 8.62
C ALA A 249 4.77 -17.69 7.33
N ASN A 250 4.06 -17.38 6.24
CA ASN A 250 4.18 -18.05 4.96
C ASN A 250 4.15 -17.07 3.78
N GLU A 251 4.98 -16.02 3.80
CA GLU A 251 5.10 -15.03 2.71
C GLU A 251 5.05 -15.69 1.31
N GLY A 252 5.83 -16.75 1.13
CA GLY A 252 5.96 -17.47 -0.13
C GLY A 252 4.72 -18.27 -0.57
N GLY A 253 3.74 -18.50 0.32
CA GLY A 253 2.53 -19.28 0.03
C GLY A 253 1.70 -18.73 -1.14
N THR A 254 1.84 -17.44 -1.45
CA THR A 254 1.21 -16.79 -2.63
C THR A 254 2.19 -16.22 -3.65
N LEU A 255 3.50 -16.42 -3.43
CA LEU A 255 4.57 -15.92 -4.30
C LEU A 255 5.26 -17.03 -5.09
N ALA A 256 5.23 -18.26 -4.59
CA ALA A 256 5.68 -19.45 -5.32
C ALA A 256 4.74 -19.78 -6.49
N THR A 257 5.24 -20.55 -7.46
CA THR A 257 4.47 -21.00 -8.62
C THR A 257 3.22 -21.76 -8.19
N PHE A 258 2.08 -21.36 -8.75
CA PHE A 258 0.76 -21.92 -8.48
C PHE A 258 0.18 -22.52 -9.75
N ASP A 259 -0.42 -23.72 -9.63
CA ASP A 259 -1.19 -24.36 -10.70
C ASP A 259 -2.69 -24.11 -10.48
N PRO A 260 -3.31 -23.21 -11.27
CA PRO A 260 -4.72 -22.87 -11.12
C PRO A 260 -5.69 -23.97 -11.58
N ASP A 261 -5.21 -25.01 -12.25
CA ASP A 261 -6.03 -26.17 -12.66
C ASP A 261 -6.03 -27.27 -11.58
N HIS A 262 -5.08 -27.22 -10.64
CA HIS A 262 -4.97 -28.16 -9.52
C HIS A 262 -4.71 -27.44 -8.19
N PRO A 263 -5.59 -26.52 -7.75
CA PRO A 263 -5.31 -25.62 -6.62
C PRO A 263 -5.00 -26.34 -5.31
N LEU A 264 -5.59 -27.52 -5.08
CA LEU A 264 -5.38 -28.32 -3.87
C LEU A 264 -4.02 -29.04 -3.83
N GLN A 265 -3.26 -29.10 -4.94
CA GLN A 265 -1.88 -29.63 -4.91
C GLN A 265 -0.92 -28.67 -4.20
N GLY A 266 -1.31 -27.41 -4.05
CA GLY A 266 -0.51 -26.38 -3.41
C GLY A 266 0.64 -25.87 -4.27
N VAL A 267 1.62 -25.27 -3.60
CA VAL A 267 2.82 -24.70 -4.22
C VAL A 267 4.04 -25.53 -3.83
N ASN A 268 5.16 -25.32 -4.54
CA ASN A 268 6.44 -25.85 -4.10
C ASN A 268 6.83 -25.21 -2.75
N GLN A 269 6.66 -25.95 -1.66
CA GLN A 269 6.87 -25.42 -0.31
C GLN A 269 8.33 -25.04 -0.05
N THR A 270 9.31 -25.70 -0.67
CA THR A 270 10.71 -25.29 -0.56
C THR A 270 10.92 -23.90 -1.15
N ALA A 271 10.39 -23.65 -2.34
CA ALA A 271 10.46 -22.33 -2.97
C ALA A 271 9.67 -21.26 -2.17
N ALA A 272 8.52 -21.63 -1.61
CA ALA A 272 7.76 -20.74 -0.73
C ALA A 272 8.55 -20.39 0.54
N ASN A 273 9.18 -21.37 1.18
CA ASN A 273 10.02 -21.16 2.35
C ASN A 273 11.24 -20.27 2.03
N ASP A 274 11.86 -20.44 0.86
CA ASP A 274 12.98 -19.60 0.43
C ASP A 274 12.58 -18.12 0.33
N PHE A 275 11.39 -17.83 -0.24
CA PHE A 275 10.84 -16.48 -0.22
C PHE A 275 10.62 -15.99 1.22
N THR A 276 9.92 -16.77 2.04
CA THR A 276 9.59 -16.41 3.42
C THR A 276 10.84 -16.11 4.25
N ILE A 277 11.86 -16.96 4.17
CA ILE A 277 13.14 -16.79 4.87
C ILE A 277 13.83 -15.51 4.39
N SER A 278 13.80 -15.20 3.08
CA SER A 278 14.38 -13.96 2.56
C SER A 278 13.75 -12.71 3.18
N PHE A 279 12.41 -12.63 3.25
CA PHE A 279 11.70 -11.50 3.87
C PHE A 279 11.96 -11.43 5.39
N LEU A 280 11.80 -12.56 6.07
CA LEU A 280 12.02 -12.69 7.51
C LEU A 280 13.41 -12.20 7.92
N CYS A 281 14.45 -12.70 7.23
CA CYS A 281 15.83 -12.40 7.59
C CYS A 281 16.25 -10.99 7.20
N GLY A 282 15.68 -10.42 6.14
CA GLY A 282 15.84 -8.99 5.82
C GLY A 282 15.29 -8.09 6.93
N ALA A 283 14.11 -8.43 7.46
CA ALA A 283 13.47 -7.70 8.54
C ALA A 283 14.24 -7.84 9.87
N ALA A 284 14.66 -9.06 10.23
CA ALA A 284 15.49 -9.33 11.41
C ALA A 284 16.84 -8.59 11.36
N LYS A 285 17.54 -8.64 10.21
CA LYS A 285 18.80 -7.91 10.00
C LYS A 285 18.62 -6.40 10.16
N SER A 286 17.56 -5.84 9.59
CA SER A 286 17.26 -4.41 9.69
C SER A 286 17.00 -3.99 11.15
N ALA A 287 16.24 -4.80 11.89
CA ALA A 287 16.00 -4.57 13.31
C ALA A 287 17.28 -4.67 14.15
N ALA A 288 18.16 -5.64 13.87
CA ALA A 288 19.43 -5.80 14.58
C ALA A 288 20.40 -4.63 14.34
N LEU A 289 20.47 -4.12 13.10
CA LEU A 289 21.29 -2.94 12.78
C LEU A 289 20.79 -1.69 13.51
N ARG A 290 19.46 -1.49 13.60
CA ARG A 290 18.88 -0.40 14.41
C ARG A 290 19.14 -0.57 15.90
N ASN A 291 19.17 -1.81 16.41
CA ASN A 291 19.51 -2.06 17.80
C ASN A 291 20.90 -1.53 18.17
N GLY A 292 21.89 -1.75 17.29
CA GLY A 292 23.25 -1.23 17.46
C GLY A 292 23.35 0.29 17.58
N LEU A 293 22.32 1.03 17.16
CA LEU A 293 22.24 2.49 17.22
C LEU A 293 21.38 3.02 18.39
N GLY A 294 20.88 2.14 19.25
CA GLY A 294 20.00 2.52 20.36
C GLY A 294 18.62 3.04 19.93
N LEU A 295 18.20 2.80 18.68
CA LEU A 295 16.89 3.25 18.19
C LEU A 295 15.81 2.23 18.59
N PRO A 296 14.65 2.64 19.14
CA PRO A 296 13.56 1.72 19.45
C PRO A 296 13.11 0.96 18.21
N ARG A 297 12.93 -0.35 18.34
CA ARG A 297 12.53 -1.21 17.24
C ARG A 297 11.70 -2.38 17.74
N TYR A 298 10.75 -2.82 16.94
CA TYR A 298 9.77 -3.84 17.34
C TYR A 298 9.64 -4.86 16.22
N ARG A 299 9.38 -6.11 16.60
CA ARG A 299 9.27 -7.23 15.68
C ARG A 299 7.96 -7.96 15.89
N TYR A 300 7.27 -8.30 14.80
CA TYR A 300 6.18 -9.26 14.83
C TYR A 300 6.23 -10.25 13.67
N GLN A 301 5.64 -11.42 13.90
CA GLN A 301 5.24 -12.39 12.89
C GLN A 301 3.71 -12.48 12.88
N TYR A 302 3.09 -12.28 11.72
CA TYR A 302 1.66 -12.60 11.56
C TYR A 302 1.50 -14.05 11.13
N ALA A 303 0.67 -14.82 11.84
CA ALA A 303 0.49 -16.25 11.65
C ALA A 303 -0.99 -16.67 11.53
N GLY A 304 -1.90 -15.70 11.34
CA GLY A 304 -3.33 -15.94 11.16
C GLY A 304 -3.63 -16.85 9.96
N ASN A 305 -4.43 -17.88 10.18
CA ASN A 305 -4.90 -18.81 9.16
C ASN A 305 -6.43 -18.93 9.23
N TRP A 306 -7.11 -17.95 8.67
CA TRP A 306 -8.57 -17.82 8.72
C TRP A 306 -9.19 -18.35 7.44
N THR A 307 -10.21 -19.21 7.53
CA THR A 307 -10.80 -19.85 6.33
C THR A 307 -11.39 -18.84 5.33
N ASN A 308 -11.90 -17.70 5.80
CA ASN A 308 -12.42 -16.62 4.96
C ASN A 308 -11.31 -15.81 4.23
N GLN A 309 -10.08 -15.80 4.75
CA GLN A 309 -8.95 -15.06 4.19
C GLN A 309 -7.92 -15.95 3.45
N SER A 310 -7.81 -17.20 3.88
CA SER A 310 -6.88 -18.22 3.40
C SER A 310 -7.67 -19.47 2.98
N PRO A 311 -8.35 -19.43 1.82
CA PRO A 311 -9.31 -20.46 1.42
C PRO A 311 -8.66 -21.82 1.08
N LEU A 312 -7.37 -21.84 0.70
CA LEU A 312 -6.66 -23.07 0.40
C LEU A 312 -5.81 -23.57 1.58
N PRO A 313 -5.74 -24.88 1.85
CA PRO A 313 -5.11 -25.44 3.07
C PRO A 313 -3.63 -25.10 3.28
N PHE A 314 -2.88 -24.82 2.21
CA PHE A 314 -1.45 -24.54 2.27
C PHE A 314 -1.12 -23.05 2.42
N MET A 315 -2.11 -22.15 2.29
CA MET A 315 -1.84 -20.71 2.22
C MET A 315 -1.33 -20.16 3.55
N GLY A 316 -1.98 -20.51 4.67
CA GLY A 316 -1.62 -19.98 5.99
C GLY A 316 -1.64 -18.45 6.02
N ALA A 317 -0.71 -17.85 6.77
CA ALA A 317 -0.46 -16.41 6.78
C ALA A 317 0.46 -16.03 5.61
N TYR A 318 -0.12 -15.71 4.46
CA TYR A 318 0.61 -15.40 3.24
C TYR A 318 1.01 -13.92 3.09
N HIS A 319 1.84 -13.60 2.11
CA HIS A 319 2.28 -12.22 1.85
C HIS A 319 1.11 -11.24 1.70
N ALA A 320 1.13 -10.18 2.51
CA ALA A 320 0.09 -9.14 2.62
C ALA A 320 -1.21 -9.53 3.36
N SER A 321 -1.33 -10.77 3.86
CA SER A 321 -2.52 -11.20 4.62
C SER A 321 -2.69 -10.49 5.97
N ASP A 322 -1.62 -9.90 6.51
CA ASP A 322 -1.68 -9.11 7.75
C ASP A 322 -2.27 -7.71 7.53
N LEU A 323 -2.34 -7.24 6.28
CA LEU A 323 -2.94 -5.94 5.95
C LEU A 323 -4.43 -5.90 6.26
N THR A 324 -5.18 -6.99 6.02
CA THR A 324 -6.62 -7.01 6.32
C THR A 324 -6.89 -6.86 7.81
N MET A 325 -5.95 -7.29 8.65
CA MET A 325 -6.00 -7.09 10.10
C MET A 325 -5.63 -5.65 10.47
N LEU A 326 -4.58 -5.07 9.86
CA LEU A 326 -4.18 -3.69 10.16
C LEU A 326 -5.18 -2.62 9.70
N PHE A 327 -6.01 -2.94 8.70
CA PHE A 327 -7.03 -2.05 8.16
C PHE A 327 -8.45 -2.35 8.68
N GLY A 328 -8.63 -3.37 9.52
CA GLY A 328 -9.95 -3.78 10.00
C GLY A 328 -10.88 -4.29 8.87
N THR A 329 -10.32 -4.81 7.77
CA THR A 329 -11.04 -5.32 6.60
C THR A 329 -11.05 -6.85 6.53
N TYR A 330 -10.77 -7.53 7.64
CA TYR A 330 -10.83 -8.99 7.76
C TYR A 330 -12.22 -9.58 7.42
N ALA A 331 -13.29 -8.77 7.47
CA ALA A 331 -14.63 -9.19 7.09
C ALA A 331 -14.86 -9.25 5.56
N ASP A 332 -13.97 -8.67 4.75
CA ASP A 332 -14.09 -8.65 3.28
C ASP A 332 -13.71 -10.00 2.63
N GLY A 333 -13.32 -10.98 3.44
CA GLY A 333 -13.04 -12.34 3.00
C GLY A 333 -14.30 -13.12 2.61
N VAL A 334 -14.10 -14.34 2.11
CA VAL A 334 -15.20 -15.23 1.70
C VAL A 334 -15.69 -16.02 2.90
N GLY A 335 -16.74 -15.53 3.55
CA GLY A 335 -17.39 -16.19 4.68
C GLY A 335 -17.28 -15.41 5.99
N PRO A 336 -17.81 -15.94 7.09
CA PRO A 336 -17.85 -15.23 8.35
C PRO A 336 -16.47 -15.18 9.01
N SER A 337 -16.18 -14.07 9.69
CA SER A 337 -15.00 -13.93 10.53
C SER A 337 -15.20 -14.62 11.87
N SER A 338 -14.15 -15.27 12.38
CA SER A 338 -14.21 -15.91 13.71
C SER A 338 -14.01 -14.89 14.83
N PRO A 339 -14.50 -15.13 16.07
CA PRO A 339 -14.23 -14.22 17.19
C PRO A 339 -12.73 -13.97 17.45
N LEU A 340 -11.90 -15.01 17.28
CA LEU A 340 -10.45 -14.90 17.45
C LEU A 340 -9.79 -14.05 16.35
N GLU A 341 -10.31 -14.12 15.12
CA GLU A 341 -9.86 -13.28 14.00
C GLU A 341 -10.16 -11.81 14.28
N VAL A 342 -11.38 -11.51 14.74
CA VAL A 342 -11.78 -10.15 15.17
C VAL A 342 -10.85 -9.66 16.28
N GLU A 343 -10.65 -10.45 17.34
CA GLU A 343 -9.75 -10.10 18.44
C GLU A 343 -8.31 -9.87 17.95
N THR A 344 -7.85 -10.65 16.96
CA THR A 344 -6.53 -10.47 16.35
C THR A 344 -6.41 -9.14 15.62
N SER A 345 -7.41 -8.77 14.81
CA SER A 345 -7.45 -7.48 14.12
C SER A 345 -7.45 -6.32 15.10
N GLU A 346 -8.39 -6.32 16.05
CA GLU A 346 -8.50 -5.27 17.06
C GLU A 346 -7.19 -5.11 17.84
N LYS A 347 -6.52 -6.22 18.17
CA LYS A 347 -5.24 -6.17 18.88
C LYS A 347 -4.11 -5.58 18.04
N MET A 348 -4.07 -5.88 16.74
CA MET A 348 -3.09 -5.31 15.82
C MET A 348 -3.33 -3.81 15.61
N GLU A 349 -4.59 -3.40 15.45
CA GLU A 349 -5.00 -2.01 15.30
C GLU A 349 -4.69 -1.19 16.57
N ASP A 350 -4.98 -1.72 17.75
CA ASP A 350 -4.66 -1.10 19.04
C ASP A 350 -3.15 -0.83 19.21
N LEU A 351 -2.32 -1.81 18.84
CA LEU A 351 -0.87 -1.68 18.94
C LEU A 351 -0.32 -0.71 17.89
N LEU A 352 -0.85 -0.75 16.66
CA LEU A 352 -0.51 0.25 15.64
C LEU A 352 -0.88 1.66 16.10
N LEU A 353 -2.07 1.84 16.67
CA LEU A 353 -2.53 3.13 17.22
C LEU A 353 -1.64 3.60 18.38
N ALA A 354 -1.25 2.68 19.29
CA ALA A 354 -0.34 3.01 20.38
C ALA A 354 1.02 3.49 19.86
N PHE A 355 1.56 2.84 18.83
CA PHE A 355 2.80 3.26 18.17
C PHE A 355 2.66 4.61 17.47
N VAL A 356 1.57 4.82 16.73
CA VAL A 356 1.32 6.05 15.99
C VAL A 356 1.11 7.25 16.92
N ARG A 357 0.51 7.05 18.11
CA ARG A 357 0.34 8.09 19.14
C ARG A 357 1.64 8.43 19.88
N ASP A 358 2.43 7.43 20.23
CA ASP A 358 3.76 7.61 20.85
C ASP A 358 4.71 6.54 20.31
N PRO A 359 5.49 6.85 19.26
CA PRO A 359 6.34 5.85 18.62
C PRO A 359 7.52 5.42 19.52
N TRP A 360 7.86 6.21 20.54
CA TRP A 360 9.01 5.94 21.40
C TRP A 360 8.67 5.02 22.57
N HIS A 361 7.46 5.16 23.13
CA HIS A 361 7.09 4.45 24.36
C HIS A 361 5.68 3.83 24.34
N GLY A 362 4.88 4.10 23.31
CA GLY A 362 3.51 3.60 23.21
C GLY A 362 3.46 2.09 23.27
N LEU A 363 4.31 1.41 22.49
CA LEU A 363 4.36 -0.04 22.44
C LEU A 363 4.90 -0.68 23.73
N THR A 364 5.92 -0.11 24.34
CA THR A 364 6.45 -0.65 25.61
C THR A 364 5.45 -0.53 26.74
N ARG A 365 4.66 0.57 26.79
CA ARG A 365 3.53 0.70 27.72
C ARG A 365 2.39 -0.27 27.42
N SER A 366 2.24 -0.69 26.16
CA SER A 366 1.27 -1.70 25.73
C SER A 366 1.81 -3.14 25.80
N SER A 367 2.82 -3.39 26.65
CA SER A 367 3.42 -4.72 26.84
C SER A 367 4.04 -5.31 25.57
N TRP A 368 4.52 -4.48 24.65
CA TRP A 368 5.36 -4.90 23.53
C TRP A 368 6.78 -4.36 23.74
N PRO A 369 7.70 -5.16 24.27
CA PRO A 369 9.07 -4.72 24.53
C PRO A 369 9.81 -4.43 23.22
N ALA A 370 10.76 -3.48 23.28
CA ALA A 370 11.65 -3.24 22.16
C ALA A 370 12.51 -4.51 21.91
N TYR A 371 12.60 -4.91 20.64
CA TYR A 371 13.38 -6.04 20.19
C TYR A 371 14.85 -5.87 20.59
N ASP A 372 15.49 -6.87 21.17
CA ASP A 372 16.93 -6.82 21.43
C ASP A 372 17.57 -8.17 21.04
N PRO A 373 18.25 -8.26 19.89
CA PRO A 373 18.87 -9.50 19.44
C PRO A 373 19.99 -10.00 20.38
N LYS A 374 20.42 -9.20 21.37
CA LYS A 374 21.41 -9.60 22.37
C LYS A 374 20.79 -10.16 23.65
N ALA A 375 19.48 -10.00 23.84
CA ALA A 375 18.78 -10.55 24.99
C ALA A 375 18.65 -12.08 24.88
N GLU A 376 18.23 -12.71 25.98
CA GLU A 376 17.95 -14.14 26.00
C GLU A 376 16.96 -14.53 24.90
N ASN A 377 17.20 -15.69 24.29
CA ASN A 377 16.47 -16.21 23.13
C ASN A 377 16.35 -15.24 21.92
N GLY A 378 17.30 -14.30 21.77
CA GLY A 378 17.32 -13.32 20.69
C GLY A 378 16.37 -12.14 20.90
N GLY A 379 15.85 -11.96 22.12
CA GLY A 379 14.87 -10.93 22.44
C GLY A 379 13.43 -11.34 22.12
N THR A 380 12.53 -10.37 22.11
CA THR A 380 11.09 -10.64 21.99
C THR A 380 10.55 -10.33 20.60
N VAL A 381 9.71 -11.23 20.09
CA VAL A 381 8.88 -11.05 18.90
C VAL A 381 7.43 -11.31 19.29
N LEU A 382 6.48 -10.50 18.79
CA LEU A 382 5.06 -10.84 18.90
C LEU A 382 4.66 -11.78 17.77
N ARG A 383 3.86 -12.80 18.07
CA ARG A 383 3.12 -13.57 17.06
C ARG A 383 1.64 -13.27 17.17
N PHE A 384 1.00 -12.95 16.06
CA PHE A 384 -0.44 -12.68 15.97
C PHE A 384 -1.19 -13.84 15.31
N GLY A 385 -2.36 -14.19 15.85
CA GLY A 385 -3.31 -15.13 15.22
C GLY A 385 -2.87 -16.61 15.20
N ALA A 386 -2.15 -17.08 16.22
CA ALA A 386 -1.67 -18.46 16.32
C ALA A 386 -2.01 -19.11 17.65
N ASP A 387 -2.04 -20.45 17.70
CA ASP A 387 -2.27 -21.25 18.92
C ASP A 387 -3.54 -20.88 19.71
N GLY A 388 -4.60 -20.46 18.99
CA GLY A 388 -5.85 -20.02 19.62
C GLY A 388 -5.75 -18.69 20.35
N LYS A 389 -4.73 -17.87 20.07
CA LYS A 389 -4.49 -16.56 20.70
C LYS A 389 -4.39 -15.45 19.66
N ALA A 390 -4.99 -14.31 19.99
CA ALA A 390 -4.87 -13.10 19.17
C ALA A 390 -3.42 -12.60 19.11
N VAL A 391 -2.71 -12.65 20.25
CA VAL A 391 -1.31 -12.27 20.34
C VAL A 391 -0.57 -13.11 21.39
N GLN A 392 0.70 -13.41 21.13
CA GLN A 392 1.61 -14.01 22.08
C GLN A 392 3.03 -13.45 21.96
N GLN A 393 3.75 -13.37 23.08
CA GLN A 393 5.17 -13.03 23.11
C GLN A 393 6.00 -14.30 23.00
N LEU A 394 6.96 -14.31 22.09
CA LEU A 394 7.89 -15.40 21.85
C LEU A 394 9.33 -14.91 21.96
N GLY A 395 10.26 -15.83 22.15
CA GLY A 395 11.66 -15.53 21.90
C GLY A 395 11.91 -15.42 20.39
N ALA A 396 12.74 -14.47 19.98
CA ALA A 396 13.00 -14.23 18.57
C ALA A 396 13.57 -15.45 17.87
N HIS A 397 14.39 -16.27 18.54
CA HIS A 397 14.93 -17.50 17.95
C HIS A 397 13.84 -18.54 17.60
N ASP A 398 12.68 -18.49 18.25
CA ASP A 398 11.55 -19.40 17.93
C ASP A 398 10.95 -19.09 16.54
N VAL A 399 11.29 -17.93 15.98
CA VAL A 399 10.85 -17.46 14.65
C VAL A 399 12.03 -17.32 13.69
N GLU A 400 13.13 -16.73 14.15
CA GLU A 400 14.19 -16.15 13.31
C GLU A 400 15.51 -16.94 13.36
N ALA A 401 15.62 -18.04 14.12
CA ALA A 401 16.88 -18.78 14.25
C ALA A 401 17.47 -19.23 12.90
N ILE A 402 16.61 -19.53 11.93
CA ILE A 402 17.00 -19.93 10.58
C ILE A 402 17.85 -18.86 9.88
N CYS A 403 17.66 -17.58 10.21
CA CYS A 403 18.42 -16.46 9.67
C CYS A 403 19.91 -16.47 10.07
N SER A 404 20.25 -17.25 11.09
CA SER A 404 21.63 -17.50 11.53
C SER A 404 22.10 -18.92 11.20
N GLY A 405 21.42 -19.63 10.28
CA GLY A 405 21.74 -21.00 9.91
C GLY A 405 21.43 -22.04 11.00
N LYS A 406 20.52 -21.72 11.93
CA LYS A 406 20.15 -22.60 13.04
C LYS A 406 18.69 -23.04 12.95
N GLY A 407 18.40 -24.28 13.34
CA GLY A 407 17.04 -24.80 13.39
C GLY A 407 16.40 -24.99 12.02
N THR A 408 15.09 -25.20 12.01
CA THR A 408 14.25 -25.31 10.80
C THR A 408 13.16 -24.26 10.83
N TYR A 409 12.73 -23.78 9.67
CA TYR A 409 11.63 -22.82 9.58
C TYR A 409 10.27 -23.52 9.62
N ASN A 410 9.33 -23.02 10.42
CA ASN A 410 7.94 -23.47 10.44
C ASN A 410 7.03 -22.43 9.75
N PRO A 411 6.48 -22.71 8.56
CA PRO A 411 5.59 -21.80 7.86
C PRO A 411 4.15 -21.79 8.40
N SER A 412 3.78 -22.73 9.27
CA SER A 412 2.44 -22.86 9.86
C SER A 412 2.52 -23.04 11.38
N PRO A 413 2.95 -21.99 12.11
CA PRO A 413 3.31 -22.09 13.51
C PRO A 413 2.19 -21.72 14.50
#